data_AF-A0A0F3NVQ2-F1
#
_entry.id   AF-A0A0F3NVQ2-F1
#
_cell.length_a   1.000
_cell.length_b   1.000
_cell.length_c   1.000
_cell.angle_alpha   90.00
_cell.angle_beta   90.00
_cell.angle_gamma   90.00
#
_symmetry.space_group_name_H-M   'P 1'
#
loop_
_entity.id
_entity.type
_entity.pdbx_description
1 polymer ?
#
loop_
_entity_poly.entity_id
_entity_poly.type
_entity_poly.pdbx_seq_one_letter_code
_entity_poly.pdbx_strand_id
1 'polypeptide(L)' 'MIDFYSESLINKLFRTNIRFNTKIDLDKVERAIKYAKKYHGQQKRDTGELYYTHPLEVAYMVSDYSFETDT' A
#
# COMPACT_ATOMS: atom_id res chain seq x y z
N MET A 1 2.90 -15.06 -1.32
CA MET A 1 3.18 -14.43 -2.63
C MET A 1 2.70 -12.99 -2.54
N ILE A 2 3.55 -12.02 -2.82
CA ILE A 2 3.15 -10.60 -2.84
C ILE A 2 2.30 -10.41 -4.11
N ASP A 3 1.07 -9.88 -3.97
CA ASP A 3 0.24 -9.56 -5.13
C ASP A 3 0.65 -8.24 -5.77
N PHE A 4 0.16 -8.02 -6.99
CA PHE A 4 0.45 -6.85 -7.81
C PHE A 4 0.28 -5.51 -7.05
N TYR A 5 -0.83 -5.34 -6.33
CA TYR A 5 -1.14 -4.10 -5.62
C TYR A 5 -0.12 -3.80 -4.51
N SER A 6 0.29 -4.84 -3.79
CA SER A 6 1.27 -4.72 -2.71
C SER A 6 2.66 -4.39 -3.25
N GLU A 7 3.07 -5.08 -4.32
CA GLU A 7 4.36 -4.83 -4.97
C GLU A 7 4.41 -3.43 -5.59
N SER A 8 3.33 -2.99 -6.25
CA SER A 8 3.22 -1.67 -6.85
C SER A 8 3.40 -0.55 -5.81
N LEU A 9 2.70 -0.64 -4.68
CA LEU A 9 2.81 0.32 -3.58
C LEU A 9 4.23 0.35 -2.99
N ILE A 10 4.78 -0.81 -2.60
CA ILE A 10 6.12 -0.88 -1.99
C ILE A 10 7.19 -0.34 -2.95
N ASN A 11 7.13 -0.72 -4.22
CA ASN A 11 8.08 -0.23 -5.22
C ASN A 11 7.98 1.28 -5.44
N LYS A 12 6.77 1.85 -5.43
CA LYS A 12 6.59 3.30 -5.52
C LYS A 12 7.20 3.99 -4.30
N LEU A 13 6.87 3.56 -3.08
CA LEU A 13 7.38 4.18 -1.86
C LEU A 13 8.89 4.06 -1.72
N PHE A 14 9.47 2.92 -2.12
CA PHE A 14 10.92 2.75 -2.19
C PHE A 14 11.56 3.77 -3.13
N ARG A 15 11.00 3.96 -4.34
CA ARG A 15 11.47 4.98 -5.28
C ARG A 15 11.28 6.40 -4.75
N THR A 16 10.20 6.68 -4.03
CA THR A 16 9.93 7.96 -3.37
C THR A 16 11.01 8.27 -2.32
N ASN A 17 11.33 7.31 -1.45
CA ASN A 17 12.41 7.43 -0.47
C ASN A 17 13.74 7.80 -1.13
N ILE A 18 14.11 7.12 -2.23
CA ILE A 18 15.36 7.42 -2.94
C ILE A 18 15.30 8.79 -3.62
N ARG A 19 14.23 9.08 -4.36
CA ARG A 19 14.12 10.28 -5.20
C ARG A 19 14.04 11.57 -4.39
N PHE A 20 13.32 11.54 -3.28
CA PHE A 20 13.05 12.72 -2.46
C PHE A 20 13.79 12.72 -1.13
N ASN A 21 14.65 11.72 -0.88
CA ASN A 21 15.37 11.53 0.38
C ASN A 21 14.43 11.53 1.61
N THR A 22 13.28 10.87 1.47
CA THR A 22 12.27 10.76 2.52
C THR A 22 12.53 9.53 3.39
N LYS A 23 11.80 9.42 4.52
CA LYS A 23 11.98 8.38 5.53
C LYS A 23 10.71 7.57 5.76
N ILE A 24 10.05 7.15 4.68
CA ILE A 24 8.88 6.28 4.75
C ILE A 24 9.33 4.91 5.26
N ASP A 25 8.78 4.44 6.38
CA ASP A 25 9.09 3.15 6.99
C ASP A 25 8.37 2.02 6.21
N LEU A 26 9.09 1.42 5.27
CA LEU A 26 8.56 0.34 4.43
C LEU A 26 8.20 -0.92 5.21
N ASP A 27 8.86 -1.19 6.35
CA ASP A 27 8.51 -2.33 7.20
C ASP A 27 7.15 -2.11 7.86
N LYS A 28 6.85 -0.88 8.29
CA LYS A 28 5.53 -0.52 8.82
C LYS A 28 4.46 -0.60 7.74
N VAL A 29 4.74 -0.14 6.53
CA VAL A 29 3.82 -0.27 5.39
C VAL A 29 3.55 -1.74 5.06
N GLU A 30 4.58 -2.59 5.02
CA GLU A 30 4.39 -4.04 4.82
C GLU A 30 3.50 -4.68 5.89
N ARG A 31 3.67 -4.29 7.16
CA ARG A 31 2.81 -4.75 8.25
C ARG A 31 1.37 -4.28 8.06
N ALA A 32 1.16 -3.04 7.61
CA ALA A 32 -0.17 -2.50 7.31
C ALA A 32 -0.83 -3.25 6.14
N ILE A 33 -0.10 -3.57 5.06
CA ILE A 33 -0.59 -4.39 3.95
C ILE A 33 -1.01 -5.78 4.46
N LYS A 34 -0.15 -6.44 5.26
CA LYS A 34 -0.45 -7.76 5.85
C LYS A 34 -1.70 -7.70 6.73
N TYR A 35 -1.86 -6.62 7.49
CA TYR A 35 -3.05 -6.38 8.32
C TYR A 35 -4.32 -6.22 7.46
N ALA A 36 -4.29 -5.34 6.45
CA ALA A 36 -5.42 -5.14 5.55
C ALA A 36 -5.87 -6.45 4.89
N LYS A 37 -4.93 -7.27 4.40
CA LYS A 37 -5.24 -8.58 3.82
C LYS A 37 -5.75 -9.59 4.84
N LYS A 38 -5.26 -9.56 6.07
CA LYS A 38 -5.76 -10.46 7.13
C LYS A 38 -7.25 -10.25 7.37
N TYR A 39 -7.72 -9.01 7.39
CA TYR A 39 -9.11 -8.69 7.71
C TYR A 39 -10.02 -8.60 6.47
N HIS A 40 -9.47 -8.23 5.31
CA HIS A 40 -10.25 -7.98 4.09
C HIS A 40 -9.88 -8.91 2.93
N GLY A 41 -9.04 -9.93 3.14
CA GLY A 41 -8.56 -10.83 2.10
C GLY A 41 -9.61 -11.78 1.52
N GLN A 42 -10.69 -12.04 2.24
CA GLN A 42 -11.85 -12.82 1.75
C GLN A 42 -13.05 -11.93 1.41
N GLN A 43 -13.01 -10.65 1.80
CA GLN A 43 -14.07 -9.70 1.49
C GLN A 43 -13.92 -9.24 0.04
N LYS A 44 -15.05 -9.16 -0.66
CA LYS A 44 -15.11 -8.64 -2.03
C LYS A 44 -15.98 -7.40 -2.09
N ARG A 45 -15.70 -6.53 -3.05
CA ARG A 45 -16.59 -5.44 -3.46
C ARG A 45 -17.74 -6.01 -4.30
N ASP A 46 -18.78 -5.21 -4.52
CA ASP A 46 -19.93 -5.57 -5.37
C ASP A 46 -19.50 -5.92 -6.81
N THR A 47 -18.40 -5.32 -7.26
CA THR A 47 -17.73 -5.54 -8.54
C THR A 47 -16.87 -6.81 -8.59
N GLY A 48 -16.68 -7.48 -7.45
CA GLY A 48 -16.00 -8.78 -7.35
C GLY A 48 -14.51 -8.74 -6.98
N GLU A 49 -13.86 -7.58 -7.01
CA GLU A 49 -12.46 -7.45 -6.58
C GLU A 49 -12.32 -7.60 -5.06
N LEU A 50 -11.13 -8.04 -4.63
CA LEU A 50 -10.81 -8.16 -3.21
C LEU A 50 -10.80 -6.77 -2.57
N TYR A 51 -11.45 -6.64 -1.42
CA TYR A 51 -11.71 -5.34 -0.80
C TYR A 51 -10.42 -4.59 -0.44
N TYR A 52 -9.38 -5.31 -0.03
CA TYR A 52 -8.09 -4.71 0.34
C TYR A 52 -7.37 -4.01 -0.83
N THR A 53 -7.69 -4.31 -2.10
CA THR A 53 -7.01 -3.69 -3.24
C THR A 53 -7.27 -2.19 -3.28
N HIS A 54 -8.47 -1.76 -2.91
CA HIS A 54 -8.85 -0.35 -2.95
C HIS A 54 -8.05 0.51 -1.94
N PRO A 55 -7.95 0.15 -0.64
CA PRO A 55 -7.05 0.84 0.28
C PRO A 55 -5.59 0.93 -0.20
N LEU A 56 -5.06 -0.09 -0.88
CA LEU A 56 -3.68 -0.05 -1.40
C LEU A 56 -3.54 0.94 -2.56
N GLU A 57 -4.52 0.98 -3.47
CA GLU A 57 -4.56 1.98 -4.54
C GLU A 57 -4.74 3.42 -3.98
N VAL A 58 -5.52 3.58 -2.91
CA VAL A 58 -5.63 4.88 -2.21
C VAL A 58 -4.28 5.29 -1.64
N ALA A 59 -3.58 4.42 -0.92
CA ALA A 59 -2.23 4.71 -0.41
C ALA A 59 -1.25 5.02 -1.54
N TYR A 60 -1.35 4.32 -2.68
CA TYR A 60 -0.55 4.61 -3.86
C TYR A 60 -0.79 6.04 -4.36
N MET A 61 -2.04 6.48 -4.51
CA MET A 61 -2.36 7.85 -4.95
C MET A 61 -1.95 8.91 -3.91
N VAL A 62 -2.20 8.66 -2.62
CA VAL A 62 -1.81 9.57 -1.54
C VAL A 62 -0.30 9.80 -1.51
N SER A 63 0.49 8.79 -1.85
CA SER A 63 1.96 8.91 -1.88
C SER A 63 2.50 9.86 -2.97
N ASP A 64 1.66 10.36 -3.88
CA ASP A 64 2.03 11.47 -4.79
C ASP A 64 2.04 12.83 -4.08
N TYR A 65 1.38 12.95 -2.93
CA TYR A 65 1.16 14.21 -2.21
C TYR A 65 1.68 14.21 -0.78
N SER A 66 1.74 13.04 -0.12
CA SER A 66 2.26 12.86 1.24
C SER A 66 3.43 11.88 1.24
N PHE A 67 4.51 12.24 1.93
CA PHE A 67 5.69 11.39 2.11
C PHE A 67 5.84 10.92 3.56
N GLU A 68 4.72 10.86 4.27
CA GLU A 68 4.65 10.41 5.65
C GLU A 68 4.27 8.92 5.72
N THR A 69 4.77 8.23 6.73
CA THR A 69 4.49 6.80 6.92
C THR A 69 3.04 6.55 7.39
N ASP A 70 2.47 7.50 8.14
CA ASP A 70 1.24 7.30 8.92
C ASP A 70 0.03 8.07 8.36
N THR A 71 0.11 8.57 7.12
CA THR A 71 -1.03 9.14 6.37
C THR A 71 -1.88 8.01 5.78
#